data_AF-A0A7G5ZK98-F1
#
_entry.id   AF-A0A7G5ZK98-F1
#
_cell.length_a   1.000
_cell.length_b   1.000
_cell.length_c   1.000
_cell.angle_alpha   90.00
_cell.angle_beta   90.00
_cell.angle_gamma   90.00
#
_symmetry.space_group_name_H-M   'P 1'
#
loop_
_entity.id
_entity.type
_entity.pdbx_description
1 polymer ?
#
loop_
_entity_poly.entity_id
_entity_poly.type
_entity_poly.pdbx_seq_one_letter_code
_entity_poly.pdbx_strand_id
1 'polypeptide(L)'
;MPELVRGHRVAIVSSDSGPYPVDETMRAAGWTTPQNISISPIIGLADFPYTPGFDEWYVFDAVPSVLPSHAFVNGWGFTPLADGHSDTEAFWEQVQASQPLHVLGAGTPAMFLVTRDAHLARPAAAWMPLEA
;
A
#
# COMPACT_ATOMS: atom_id res chain seq x y z
N MET A 1 -2.18 -6.66 11.20
CA MET A 1 -1.77 -5.65 10.19
C MET A 1 -0.60 -4.78 10.66
N PRO A 2 -0.58 -4.19 11.87
CA PRO A 2 0.53 -3.32 12.29
C PRO A 2 1.92 -3.99 12.24
N GLU A 3 1.98 -5.29 12.56
CA GLU A 3 3.23 -6.06 12.48
C GLU A 3 3.78 -6.19 11.05
N LEU A 4 2.95 -6.06 10.00
CA LEU A 4 3.39 -6.21 8.60
C LEU A 4 4.27 -5.05 8.11
N VAL A 5 4.14 -3.87 8.72
CA VAL A 5 4.93 -2.69 8.34
C VAL A 5 6.02 -2.37 9.36
N ARG A 6 6.04 -3.09 10.48
CA ARG A 6 6.97 -2.83 11.57
C ARG A 6 8.40 -3.08 11.08
N GLY A 7 9.29 -2.13 11.34
CA GLY A 7 10.68 -2.21 10.88
C GLY A 7 10.86 -1.92 9.39
N HIS A 8 9.78 -1.57 8.68
CA HIS A 8 9.79 -1.21 7.27
C HIS A 8 9.41 0.26 7.08
N ARG A 9 9.51 0.71 5.84
CA ARG A 9 9.05 2.03 5.38
C ARG A 9 7.76 1.86 4.60
N VAL A 10 6.89 2.86 4.69
CA VAL A 10 5.65 2.93 3.94
C VAL A 10 5.70 4.11 3.00
N ALA A 11 5.35 3.90 1.75
CA ALA A 11 5.01 4.92 0.78
C ALA A 11 3.49 4.96 0.60
N ILE A 12 2.89 6.12 0.87
CA ILE A 12 1.46 6.36 0.73
C ILE A 12 1.23 7.07 -0.59
N VAL A 13 0.55 6.39 -1.51
CA VAL A 13 0.34 6.86 -2.88
C VAL A 13 -1.01 7.58 -3.01
N SER A 14 -1.99 7.16 -2.22
CA SER A 14 -3.31 7.79 -2.16
C SER A 14 -3.94 7.75 -0.77
N SER A 15 -4.74 8.77 -0.53
CA SER A 15 -5.61 8.94 0.62
C SER A 15 -6.81 9.78 0.22
N ASP A 16 -8.02 9.22 0.32
CA ASP A 16 -9.27 9.85 -0.08
C ASP A 16 -9.20 10.45 -1.50
N SER A 17 -8.75 9.64 -2.46
CA SER A 17 -8.57 10.02 -3.89
C SER A 17 -7.50 11.09 -4.17
N GLY A 18 -6.67 11.46 -3.20
CA GLY A 18 -5.59 12.47 -3.36
C GLY A 18 -4.27 12.07 -2.70
N PRO A 19 -3.21 12.89 -2.85
CA PRO A 19 -1.94 12.67 -2.16
C PRO A 19 -2.13 12.77 -0.65
N TYR A 20 -1.52 11.86 0.11
CA TYR A 20 -1.57 11.91 1.57
C TYR A 20 -0.77 13.12 2.09
N PRO A 21 -1.37 14.06 2.83
CA PRO A 21 -0.67 15.25 3.30
C PRO A 21 0.30 14.91 4.45
N VAL A 22 1.54 15.37 4.35
CA VAL A 22 2.52 15.32 5.46
C VAL A 22 2.50 16.68 6.16
N ASP A 23 2.10 16.69 7.44
CA ASP A 23 2.12 17.88 8.28
C ASP A 23 3.50 18.14 8.91
N GLU A 24 3.60 19.18 9.74
CA GLU A 24 4.87 19.54 10.38
C GLU A 24 5.33 18.53 11.43
N THR A 25 4.41 17.89 12.13
CA THR A 25 4.72 16.86 13.12
C THR A 25 5.32 15.64 12.44
N MET A 26 4.72 15.22 11.32
CA MET A 26 5.21 14.11 10.51
C MET A 26 6.57 14.45 9.88
N ARG A 27 6.76 15.66 9.35
CA ARG A 27 8.07 16.12 8.87
C ARG A 27 9.13 16.08 9.97
N ALA A 28 8.81 16.55 11.16
CA ALA A 28 9.70 16.49 12.31
C ALA A 28 10.04 15.04 12.73
N ALA A 29 9.12 14.10 12.50
CA ALA A 29 9.34 12.67 12.70
C ALA A 29 10.13 11.99 11.56
N GLY A 30 10.50 12.73 10.50
CA GLY A 30 11.32 12.23 9.39
C GLY A 30 10.54 11.74 8.17
N TRP A 31 9.26 12.08 8.04
CA TRP A 31 8.51 11.86 6.81
C TRP A 31 8.96 12.81 5.70
N THR A 32 8.91 12.32 4.46
CA THR A 32 9.31 13.08 3.26
C THR A 32 8.30 12.91 2.14
N THR A 33 8.27 13.84 1.19
CA THR A 33 7.31 13.81 0.06
C THR A 33 7.98 13.92 -1.32
N PRO A 34 8.92 13.03 -1.69
CA PRO A 34 9.47 13.03 -3.03
C PRO A 34 8.37 12.71 -4.06
N GLN A 35 8.33 13.45 -5.17
CA GLN A 35 7.41 13.18 -6.28
C GLN A 35 5.92 13.08 -5.86
N ASN A 36 5.51 13.87 -4.86
CA ASN A 36 4.17 13.87 -4.26
C ASN A 36 3.76 12.56 -3.56
N ILE A 37 4.71 11.69 -3.23
CA ILE A 37 4.46 10.44 -2.51
C ILE A 37 4.96 10.58 -1.08
N SER A 38 4.10 10.28 -0.11
CA SER A 38 4.44 10.44 1.30
C SER A 38 5.16 9.21 1.83
N ILE A 39 6.42 9.36 2.19
CA ILE A 39 7.31 8.28 2.62
C ILE A 39 7.64 8.42 4.09
N SER A 40 7.44 7.34 4.84
CA SER A 40 7.71 7.28 6.26
C SER A 40 9.20 7.09 6.61
N PRO A 41 9.63 7.48 7.82
CA PRO A 41 10.78 6.85 8.47
C PRO A 41 10.54 5.33 8.64
N ILE A 42 11.52 4.60 9.17
CA ILE A 42 11.27 3.21 9.58
C ILE A 42 10.19 3.22 10.67
N ILE A 43 9.11 2.48 10.46
CA ILE A 43 7.94 2.49 11.35
C ILE A 43 8.18 1.60 12.57
N GLY A 44 8.05 2.18 13.77
CA GLY A 44 7.84 1.45 15.02
C GLY A 44 6.35 1.15 15.26
N LEU A 45 6.05 0.15 16.10
CA LEU A 45 4.66 -0.20 16.48
C LEU A 45 3.88 0.97 17.10
N ALA A 46 4.57 1.81 17.87
CA ALA A 46 3.99 2.99 18.51
C ALA A 46 3.79 4.17 17.54
N ASP A 47 4.49 4.14 16.40
CA ASP A 47 4.54 5.21 15.40
C ASP A 47 3.64 4.90 14.19
N PHE A 48 2.88 3.81 14.26
CA PHE A 48 2.01 3.40 13.17
C PHE A 48 0.91 4.44 12.97
N PRO A 49 0.87 5.14 11.81
CA PRO A 49 -0.17 6.10 11.54
C PRO A 49 -1.45 5.32 11.26
N TYR A 50 -2.26 5.09 12.28
CA TYR A 50 -3.65 4.70 12.10
C TYR A 50 -4.46 5.94 11.70
N THR A 51 -4.11 6.55 10.57
CA THR A 51 -4.89 7.66 10.02
C THR A 51 -5.99 7.09 9.12
N PRO A 52 -7.27 7.29 9.46
CA PRO A 52 -8.36 6.90 8.59
C PRO A 52 -8.26 7.63 7.24
N GLY A 53 -8.59 6.93 6.16
CA GLY A 53 -8.64 7.50 4.81
C GLY A 53 -7.43 7.20 3.92
N PHE A 54 -6.55 6.24 4.26
CA PHE A 54 -5.57 5.74 3.31
C PHE A 54 -6.22 4.80 2.30
N ASP A 55 -5.85 4.94 1.02
CA ASP A 55 -6.37 4.10 -0.05
C ASP A 55 -5.34 3.05 -0.49
N GLU A 56 -4.05 3.40 -0.54
CA GLU A 56 -2.99 2.49 -1.00
C GLU A 56 -1.60 2.77 -0.39
N TRP A 57 -1.00 1.72 0.16
CA TRP A 57 0.34 1.72 0.76
C TRP A 57 1.27 0.69 0.12
N TYR A 58 2.51 1.10 -0.12
CA TYR A 58 3.61 0.23 -0.52
C TYR A 58 4.63 0.12 0.61
N VAL A 59 5.02 -1.10 0.95
CA VAL A 59 5.90 -1.38 2.08
C VAL A 59 7.27 -1.84 1.57
N PHE A 60 8.35 -1.23 2.07
CA PHE A 60 9.73 -1.49 1.63
C PHE A 60 10.71 -1.62 2.81
N ASP A 61 11.73 -2.46 2.65
CA ASP A 61 12.90 -2.46 3.55
C ASP A 61 13.75 -1.19 3.39
N ALA A 62 13.97 -0.80 2.13
CA ALA A 62 14.69 0.40 1.74
C ALA A 62 13.91 1.10 0.63
N VAL A 63 13.92 2.44 0.64
CA VAL A 63 13.23 3.23 -0.38
C VAL A 63 13.85 2.92 -1.74
N PRO A 64 13.06 2.45 -2.72
CA PRO A 64 13.57 2.14 -4.05
C PRO A 64 13.88 3.43 -4.84
N SER A 65 14.68 3.31 -5.88
CA SER A 65 14.92 4.41 -6.83
C SER A 65 13.69 4.71 -7.70
N VAL A 66 12.79 3.74 -7.86
CA VAL A 66 11.54 3.86 -8.59
C VAL A 66 10.39 3.69 -7.61
N LEU A 67 9.62 4.76 -7.42
CA LEU A 67 8.44 4.77 -6.57
C LEU A 67 7.17 4.59 -7.40
N PRO A 68 6.12 4.00 -6.81
CA PRO A 68 4.80 3.93 -7.45
C PRO A 68 4.25 5.35 -7.68
N SER A 69 3.88 5.66 -8.92
CA SER A 69 3.52 7.03 -9.33
C SER A 69 2.01 7.29 -9.44
N HIS A 70 1.18 6.24 -9.34
CA HIS A 70 -0.27 6.34 -9.44
C HIS A 70 -0.94 5.42 -8.45
N ALA A 71 -2.09 5.88 -7.95
CA ALA A 71 -2.97 5.08 -7.13
C ALA A 71 -3.77 4.11 -7.98
N PHE A 72 -3.87 2.86 -7.53
CA PHE A 72 -4.77 1.86 -8.07
C PHE A 72 -6.13 1.97 -7.40
N VAL A 73 -7.17 2.18 -8.22
CA VAL A 73 -8.56 2.17 -7.77
C VAL A 73 -9.06 0.73 -7.80
N ASN A 74 -9.23 0.12 -6.63
CA ASN A 74 -9.74 -1.24 -6.53
C ASN A 74 -11.26 -1.29 -6.81
N GLY A 75 -11.71 -2.40 -7.39
CA GLY A 75 -13.14 -2.71 -7.54
C GLY A 75 -13.80 -3.05 -6.20
N TRP A 76 -15.11 -3.30 -6.20
CA TRP A 76 -15.90 -3.56 -4.98
C TRP A 76 -15.54 -4.91 -4.32
N GLY A 77 -15.44 -4.96 -2.99
CA GLY A 77 -15.21 -6.20 -2.21
C GLY A 77 -13.80 -6.81 -2.33
N PHE A 78 -13.62 -8.04 -1.83
CA PHE A 78 -12.40 -8.84 -2.07
C PHE A 78 -12.45 -9.48 -3.46
N THR A 79 -12.52 -8.64 -4.50
CA THR A 79 -12.57 -9.12 -5.89
C THR A 79 -11.15 -9.27 -6.43
N PRO A 80 -10.82 -10.37 -7.11
CA PRO A 80 -9.55 -10.50 -7.83
C PRO A 80 -9.36 -9.32 -8.79
N LEU A 81 -8.10 -8.90 -8.98
CA LEU A 81 -7.80 -7.91 -10.00
C LEU A 81 -8.13 -8.52 -11.38
N ALA A 82 -8.89 -7.80 -12.21
CA ALA A 82 -9.38 -8.33 -13.47
C ALA A 82 -8.26 -8.34 -14.52
N ASP A 83 -7.91 -9.54 -15.02
CA ASP A 83 -6.94 -9.69 -16.10
C ASP A 83 -7.38 -8.94 -17.36
N GLY A 84 -6.44 -8.29 -18.04
CA GLY A 84 -6.69 -7.55 -19.27
C GLY A 84 -7.39 -6.20 -19.10
N HIS A 85 -7.59 -5.73 -17.86
CA HIS A 85 -8.01 -4.36 -17.58
C HIS A 85 -6.78 -3.44 -17.44
N SER A 86 -6.76 -2.30 -18.14
CA SER A 86 -5.61 -1.38 -18.18
C SER A 86 -5.11 -0.97 -16.80
N ASP A 87 -6.03 -0.72 -15.87
CA ASP A 87 -5.66 -0.29 -14.51
C ASP A 87 -5.00 -1.41 -13.71
N THR A 88 -5.42 -2.67 -13.93
CA THR A 88 -4.80 -3.84 -13.29
C THR A 88 -3.41 -4.10 -13.88
N GLU A 89 -3.25 -3.94 -15.19
CA GLU A 89 -1.95 -4.05 -15.85
C GLU A 89 -0.98 -2.97 -15.36
N ALA A 90 -1.42 -1.71 -15.30
CA ALA A 90 -0.62 -0.60 -14.79
C ALA A 90 -0.22 -0.81 -13.32
N PHE A 91 -1.13 -1.31 -12.48
CA PHE A 91 -0.82 -1.69 -11.10
C PHE A 91 0.28 -2.76 -11.06
N TRP A 92 0.16 -3.83 -11.86
CA TRP A 92 1.18 -4.87 -11.89
C TRP A 92 2.53 -4.38 -12.41
N GLU A 93 2.55 -3.49 -13.40
CA GLU A 93 3.78 -2.84 -13.87
C GLU A 93 4.44 -2.04 -12.74
N GLN A 94 3.67 -1.30 -11.94
CA GLN A 94 4.19 -0.58 -10.77
C GLN A 94 4.76 -1.52 -9.71
N VAL A 95 4.06 -2.61 -9.39
CA VAL A 95 4.53 -3.63 -8.45
C VAL A 95 5.82 -4.27 -8.95
N GLN A 96 5.90 -4.57 -10.24
CA GLN A 96 7.11 -5.13 -10.87
C GLN A 96 8.27 -4.14 -10.90
N ALA A 97 8.02 -2.85 -11.12
CA ALA A 97 9.07 -1.84 -11.19
C ALA A 97 9.60 -1.43 -9.81
N SER A 98 8.69 -1.17 -8.85
CA SER A 98 9.04 -0.67 -7.51
C SER A 98 9.47 -1.78 -6.56
N GLN A 99 9.07 -3.01 -6.85
CA GLN A 99 9.42 -4.20 -6.09
C GLN A 99 9.11 -4.12 -4.57
N PRO A 100 7.85 -3.90 -4.13
CA PRO A 100 7.50 -3.81 -2.72
C PRO A 100 7.48 -5.18 -2.02
N LEU A 101 7.62 -5.19 -0.69
CA LEU A 101 7.37 -6.38 0.14
C LEU A 101 5.89 -6.69 0.26
N HIS A 102 5.10 -5.64 0.51
CA HIS A 102 3.65 -5.69 0.65
C HIS A 102 3.02 -4.47 -0.06
N VAL A 103 1.88 -4.68 -0.70
CA VAL A 103 0.95 -3.62 -1.08
C VAL A 103 -0.33 -3.82 -0.30
N LEU A 104 -0.79 -2.77 0.38
CA LEU A 104 -2.02 -2.76 1.16
C LEU A 104 -2.95 -1.73 0.54
N GLY A 105 -4.12 -2.14 0.10
CA GLY A 105 -5.16 -1.24 -0.38
C GLY A 105 -6.43 -1.35 0.44
N ALA A 106 -7.06 -0.21 0.72
CA ALA A 106 -8.33 -0.12 1.42
C ALA A 106 -9.20 0.96 0.77
N GLY A 107 -10.29 0.58 0.10
CA GLY A 107 -11.27 1.52 -0.45
C GLY A 107 -12.64 0.95 -0.17
N THR A 108 -13.42 1.55 0.73
CA THR A 108 -14.70 0.94 1.17
C THR A 108 -15.60 0.68 -0.05
N PRO A 109 -16.02 -0.58 -0.32
CA PRO A 109 -16.01 -1.76 0.55
C PRO A 109 -14.97 -2.85 0.26
N ALA A 110 -13.88 -2.53 -0.44
CA ALA A 110 -12.82 -3.42 -0.89
C ALA A 110 -11.49 -3.25 -0.14
N MET A 111 -10.80 -4.36 0.11
CA MET A 111 -9.40 -4.39 0.54
C MET A 111 -8.62 -5.33 -0.36
N PHE A 112 -7.36 -5.00 -0.65
CA PHE A 112 -6.44 -5.91 -1.32
C PHE A 112 -5.08 -5.97 -0.60
N LEU A 113 -4.44 -7.14 -0.68
CA LEU A 113 -3.10 -7.40 -0.18
C LEU A 113 -2.30 -8.09 -1.28
N VAL A 114 -1.20 -7.49 -1.71
CA VAL A 114 -0.16 -8.15 -2.52
C VAL A 114 1.06 -8.34 -1.64
N THR A 115 1.65 -9.54 -1.61
CA THR A 115 2.83 -9.79 -0.77
C THR A 115 3.78 -10.80 -1.37
N ARG A 116 5.08 -10.60 -1.12
CA ARG A 116 6.14 -11.56 -1.40
C ARG A 116 6.33 -12.62 -0.33
N ASP A 117 5.71 -12.43 0.83
CA ASP A 117 5.81 -13.37 1.93
C ASP A 117 4.86 -14.55 1.69
N ALA A 118 5.46 -15.70 1.37
CA ALA A 118 4.73 -16.95 1.14
C ALA A 118 4.00 -17.49 2.38
N HIS A 119 4.32 -17.01 3.58
CA HIS A 119 3.62 -17.32 4.82
C HIS A 119 2.35 -16.48 5.00
N LEU A 120 2.31 -15.25 4.46
CA LEU A 120 1.13 -14.38 4.48
C LEU A 120 0.18 -14.62 3.31
N ALA A 121 0.71 -15.02 2.16
CA ALA A 121 -0.09 -15.34 0.97
C ALA A 121 -1.08 -16.49 1.20
N ARG A 122 -0.67 -17.51 1.97
CA ARG A 122 -1.49 -18.72 2.21
C ARG A 122 -2.75 -18.48 3.06
N PRO A 123 -2.67 -17.78 4.21
CA PRO A 123 -3.86 -17.45 5.00
C PRO A 123 -4.80 -16.48 4.29
N ALA A 124 -4.29 -15.47 3.57
CA ALA A 124 -5.13 -14.45 2.93
C ALA A 124 -6.13 -15.04 1.92
N ALA A 125 -5.72 -16.07 1.17
CA ALA A 125 -6.60 -16.78 0.23
C ALA A 125 -7.78 -17.50 0.92
N ALA A 126 -7.66 -17.87 2.21
CA ALA A 126 -8.72 -18.57 2.94
C ALA A 126 -9.83 -17.64 3.46
N TRP A 127 -9.62 -16.32 3.43
CA TRP A 127 -10.60 -15.31 3.85
C TRP A 127 -11.36 -14.70 2.66
N MET A 128 -11.04 -15.11 1.43
CA MET A 128 -11.80 -14.73 0.24
C MET A 128 -13.10 -15.54 0.23
N PRO A 129 -14.28 -14.91 0.11
CA PRO A 129 -15.52 -15.67 -0.08
C PRO A 129 -15.39 -16.48 -1.36
N LEU A 130 -15.45 -17.81 -1.23
CA LEU A 130 -15.76 -18.69 -2.37
C LEU A 130 -17.08 -18.20 -2.95
N GLU A 131 -17.09 -18.02 -4.27
CA GLU A 131 -18.12 -17.36 -5.08
C GLU A 131 -19.58 -17.51 -4.59
N ALA A 132 -20.35 -16.42 -4.78
CA ALA A 132 -21.79 -16.49 -4.91
C ALA A 132 -22.17 -16.49 -6.40
#